data_AF-A0A7K7D2L4-F1
#
_entry.id   AF-A0A7K7D2L4-F1
#
_cell.length_a   1.000
_cell.length_b   1.000
_cell.length_c   1.000
_cell.angle_alpha   90.00
_cell.angle_beta   90.00
_cell.angle_gamma   90.00
#
_symmetry.space_group_name_H-M   'P 1'
#
loop_
_entity.id
_entity.type
_entity.pdbx_description
1 polymer ?
#
loop_
_entity_poly.entity_id
_entity_poly.type
_entity_poly.pdbx_seq_one_letter_code
_entity_poly.pdbx_strand_id
1 'polypeptide(L)'
;HSTFWILMSGSWMVSLYFIYCFKENIQWLWSEHKIYLLGYFLAVGITSFAISYQHGPLTTELSITLFTWMLQLTAFVLIYFGVTIPQVAYAVIAVSLCSKGLCYPLGAACHIARKMKHHFKSKKLVFKYLTEEEYREQGESETIRALEELRSFCRSPDFPSWIAVSKLQAPHRFAAFVLGSPHVSAAETKAHDEQYGIGSFFLEEQLFETRTQFEQDEPANSVHEEDEENENEMHTQIPFPYATELL
;
A
#
# COMPACT_ATOMS: atom_id res chain seq x y z
N HIS A 1 11.09 67.55 -0.83
CA HIS A 1 10.36 66.26 -0.71
C HIS A 1 9.09 66.14 -1.57
N SER A 2 8.43 67.23 -2.02
CA SER A 2 7.14 67.12 -2.73
C SER A 2 7.22 66.74 -4.22
N THR A 3 8.31 67.06 -4.93
CA THR A 3 8.42 66.87 -6.39
C THR A 3 8.71 65.43 -6.82
N PHE A 4 9.44 64.66 -6.00
CA PHE A 4 9.77 63.26 -6.29
C PHE A 4 8.54 62.35 -6.26
N TRP A 5 7.63 62.53 -5.30
CA TRP A 5 6.39 61.77 -5.21
C TRP A 5 5.43 62.05 -6.38
N ILE A 6 5.43 63.28 -6.89
CA ILE A 6 4.65 63.68 -8.07
C ILE A 6 5.23 63.03 -9.35
N LEU A 7 6.55 63.00 -9.50
CA LEU A 7 7.22 62.31 -10.62
C LEU A 7 7.04 60.79 -10.58
N MET A 8 7.11 60.18 -9.39
CA MET A 8 6.95 58.73 -9.22
C MET A 8 5.50 58.30 -9.52
N SER A 9 4.52 59.04 -9.02
CA SER A 9 3.10 58.77 -9.31
C SER A 9 2.74 59.04 -10.78
N GLY A 10 3.28 60.11 -11.37
CA GLY A 10 3.15 60.39 -12.79
C GLY A 10 3.74 59.29 -13.68
N SER A 11 4.92 58.78 -13.32
CA SER A 11 5.57 57.67 -14.05
C SER A 11 4.75 56.37 -13.96
N TRP A 12 4.14 56.10 -12.81
CA TRP A 12 3.25 54.94 -12.65
C TRP A 12 2.00 55.06 -13.53
N MET A 13 1.38 56.23 -13.57
CA MET A 13 0.19 56.48 -14.39
C MET A 13 0.51 56.47 -15.90
N VAL A 14 1.64 57.03 -16.30
CA VAL A 14 2.12 56.95 -17.69
C VAL A 14 2.44 55.50 -18.07
N SER A 15 3.03 54.71 -17.18
CA SER A 15 3.29 53.28 -17.39
C SER A 15 1.98 52.49 -17.53
N LEU A 16 1.00 52.72 -16.64
CA LEU A 16 -0.33 52.09 -16.73
C LEU A 16 -1.07 52.48 -18.01
N TYR A 17 -0.99 53.75 -18.40
CA TYR A 17 -1.59 54.25 -19.63
C TYR A 17 -0.92 53.63 -20.87
N PHE A 18 0.41 53.50 -20.86
CA PHE A 18 1.15 52.82 -21.91
C PHE A 18 0.77 51.33 -22.00
N ILE A 19 0.63 50.63 -20.87
CA ILE A 19 0.18 49.23 -20.82
C ILE A 19 -1.25 49.09 -21.35
N TYR A 20 -2.15 49.99 -20.96
CA TYR A 20 -3.53 50.00 -21.43
C TYR A 20 -3.59 50.22 -22.94
N CYS A 21 -2.90 51.24 -23.44
CA CYS A 21 -2.80 51.56 -24.86
C CYS A 21 -2.17 50.42 -25.65
N PHE A 22 -1.08 49.84 -25.13
CA PHE A 22 -0.41 48.70 -25.73
C PHE A 22 -1.31 47.48 -25.83
N LYS A 23 -2.10 47.17 -24.79
CA LYS A 23 -3.05 46.06 -24.82
C LYS A 23 -4.11 46.26 -25.90
N GLU A 24 -4.74 47.43 -25.93
CA GLU A 24 -5.80 47.75 -26.89
C GLU A 24 -5.28 47.71 -28.34
N ASN A 25 -4.12 48.34 -28.57
CA ASN A 25 -3.50 48.40 -29.89
C ASN A 25 -2.99 47.02 -30.33
N ILE A 26 -2.48 46.19 -29.40
CA ILE A 26 -2.11 44.81 -29.69
C ILE A 26 -3.33 43.97 -30.04
N GLN A 27 -4.45 44.10 -29.32
CA GLN A 27 -5.65 43.34 -29.65
C GLN A 27 -6.20 43.69 -31.03
N TRP A 28 -6.16 44.98 -31.40
CA TRP A 28 -6.58 45.44 -32.73
C TRP A 28 -5.63 44.99 -33.85
N LEU A 29 -4.32 45.24 -33.70
CA LEU A 29 -3.30 44.85 -34.67
C LEU A 29 -3.21 43.32 -34.87
N TRP A 30 -3.45 42.58 -33.78
CA TRP A 30 -3.49 41.13 -33.79
C TRP A 30 -4.83 40.59 -34.26
N SER A 31 -5.90 41.35 -34.43
CA SER A 31 -7.09 40.80 -35.10
C SER A 31 -6.87 40.70 -36.61
N GLU A 32 -6.23 41.71 -37.20
CA GLU A 32 -6.15 41.90 -38.65
C GLU A 32 -4.94 41.19 -39.30
N HIS A 33 -3.79 41.09 -38.61
CA HIS A 33 -2.53 40.65 -39.23
C HIS A 33 -1.73 39.59 -38.43
N LYS A 34 -2.42 38.59 -37.85
CA LYS A 34 -1.79 37.52 -37.03
C LYS A 34 -0.59 36.86 -37.72
N ILE A 35 -0.76 36.54 -39.00
CA ILE A 35 0.21 35.76 -39.79
C ILE A 35 1.46 36.59 -40.08
N TYR A 36 1.31 37.88 -40.36
CA TYR A 36 2.44 38.78 -40.62
C TYR A 36 3.25 39.06 -39.35
N LEU A 37 2.57 39.25 -38.21
CA LEU A 37 3.23 39.41 -36.92
C LEU A 37 3.99 38.14 -36.53
N LEU A 38 3.38 36.97 -36.71
CA LEU A 38 4.03 35.69 -36.45
C LEU A 38 5.25 35.49 -37.35
N GLY A 39 5.14 35.82 -38.64
CA GLY A 39 6.25 35.79 -39.59
C GLY A 39 7.38 36.74 -39.21
N TYR A 40 7.06 37.95 -38.75
CA TYR A 40 8.05 38.92 -38.29
C TYR A 40 8.80 38.43 -37.04
N PHE A 41 8.09 37.94 -36.03
CA PHE A 41 8.72 37.37 -34.83
C PHE A 41 9.60 36.17 -35.15
N LEU A 42 9.17 35.31 -36.07
CA LEU A 42 9.96 34.16 -36.52
C LEU A 42 11.22 34.60 -37.28
N ALA A 43 11.08 35.55 -38.21
CA ALA A 43 12.20 36.10 -38.96
C ALA A 43 13.21 36.81 -38.04
N VAL A 44 12.73 37.63 -37.10
CA VAL A 44 13.59 38.31 -36.11
C VAL A 44 14.26 37.29 -35.19
N GLY A 45 13.54 36.26 -34.71
CA GLY A 45 14.09 35.19 -33.89
C GLY A 45 15.20 34.40 -34.60
N ILE A 46 14.98 34.03 -35.86
CA ILE A 46 16.00 33.36 -36.70
C ILE A 46 17.18 34.30 -36.96
N THR A 47 16.93 35.57 -37.25
CA THR A 47 17.99 36.56 -37.51
C THR A 47 18.83 36.81 -36.27
N SER A 48 18.21 37.00 -35.10
CA SER A 48 18.91 37.14 -33.82
C SER A 48 19.72 35.89 -33.50
N PHE A 49 19.15 34.69 -33.74
CA PHE A 49 19.89 33.44 -33.54
C PHE A 49 21.09 33.31 -34.49
N ALA A 50 20.92 33.65 -35.77
CA ALA A 50 21.98 33.64 -36.77
C ALA A 50 23.10 34.63 -36.42
N ILE A 51 22.74 35.84 -35.98
CA ILE A 51 23.70 36.87 -35.55
C ILE A 51 24.44 36.41 -34.28
N SER A 52 23.75 35.81 -33.31
CA SER A 52 24.35 35.24 -32.10
C SER A 52 25.27 34.05 -32.40
N TYR A 53 24.94 33.22 -33.40
CA TYR A 53 25.79 32.13 -33.84
C TYR A 53 27.04 32.64 -34.57
N GLN A 54 26.90 33.73 -35.32
CA GLN A 54 27.97 34.29 -36.14
C GLN A 54 28.97 35.15 -35.33
N HIS A 55 28.56 35.77 -34.22
CA HIS A 55 29.42 36.65 -33.41
C HIS A 55 30.30 35.94 -32.37
N GLY A 56 30.24 34.61 -32.24
CA GLY A 56 31.22 33.84 -31.49
C GLY A 56 30.70 32.50 -30.96
N PRO A 57 31.56 31.45 -30.91
CA PRO A 57 31.15 30.11 -30.51
C PRO A 57 30.83 30.08 -29.02
N LEU A 58 29.55 29.99 -28.70
CA LEU A 58 29.02 29.78 -27.36
C LEU A 58 29.24 28.31 -26.94
N THR A 59 30.49 27.97 -26.62
CA THR A 59 30.96 26.63 -26.20
C THR A 59 30.91 26.42 -24.68
N THR A 60 30.03 27.14 -23.98
CA THR A 60 29.76 26.85 -22.56
C THR A 60 28.45 26.09 -22.43
N GLU A 61 28.44 24.98 -21.71
CA GLU A 61 27.27 24.14 -21.40
C GLU A 61 26.04 24.96 -20.94
N LEU A 62 26.30 26.06 -20.23
CA LEU A 62 25.27 27.00 -19.75
C LEU A 62 24.58 27.72 -20.92
N SER A 63 25.32 28.18 -21.93
CA SER A 63 24.76 28.90 -23.07
C SER A 63 23.92 28.00 -23.99
N ILE A 64 24.33 26.74 -24.18
CA ILE A 64 23.55 25.73 -24.90
C ILE A 64 22.25 25.44 -24.15
N THR A 65 22.35 25.29 -22.84
CA THR A 65 21.19 25.09 -21.97
C THR A 65 20.25 26.29 -22.08
N LEU A 66 20.71 27.51 -21.82
CA LEU A 66 19.91 28.73 -21.93
C LEU A 66 19.27 28.89 -23.32
N PHE A 67 20.03 28.61 -24.39
CA PHE A 67 19.49 28.67 -25.75
C PHE A 67 18.36 27.66 -25.94
N THR A 68 18.52 26.43 -25.44
CA THR A 68 17.49 25.39 -25.49
C THR A 68 16.24 25.82 -24.70
N TRP A 69 16.42 26.43 -23.52
CA TRP A 69 15.32 26.98 -22.73
C TRP A 69 14.60 28.14 -23.43
N MET A 70 15.35 29.04 -24.08
CA MET A 70 14.78 30.18 -24.82
C MET A 70 14.06 29.73 -26.08
N LEU A 71 14.61 28.76 -26.81
CA LEU A 71 13.96 28.16 -27.98
C LEU A 71 12.67 27.43 -27.58
N GLN A 72 12.69 26.73 -26.44
CA GLN A 72 11.52 26.04 -25.90
C GLN A 72 10.44 27.02 -25.40
N LEU A 73 10.82 28.12 -24.76
CA LEU A 73 9.91 29.20 -24.38
C LEU A 73 9.31 29.87 -25.63
N THR A 74 10.15 30.15 -26.63
CA THR A 74 9.72 30.72 -27.92
C THR A 74 8.75 29.80 -28.63
N ALA A 75 9.00 28.49 -28.65
CA ALA A 75 8.08 27.49 -29.20
C ALA A 75 6.74 27.48 -28.44
N PHE A 76 6.75 27.58 -27.12
CA PHE A 76 5.54 27.63 -26.30
C PHE A 76 4.71 28.90 -26.58
N VAL A 77 5.38 30.05 -26.72
CA VAL A 77 4.76 31.34 -27.08
C VAL A 77 4.20 31.29 -28.51
N LEU A 78 4.93 30.70 -29.46
CA LEU A 78 4.47 30.49 -30.84
C LEU A 78 3.26 29.54 -30.89
N ILE A 79 3.22 28.49 -30.09
CA ILE A 79 2.06 27.58 -29.98
C ILE A 79 0.85 28.33 -29.42
N TYR A 80 1.05 29.15 -28.38
CA TYR A 80 0.00 29.97 -27.78
C TYR A 80 -0.58 31.00 -28.78
N PHE A 81 0.27 31.59 -29.63
CA PHE A 81 -0.17 32.57 -30.63
C PHE A 81 -0.67 31.96 -31.94
N GLY A 82 -0.20 30.78 -32.32
CA GLY A 82 -0.53 30.11 -33.58
C GLY A 82 -1.85 29.33 -33.53
N VAL A 83 -2.33 28.97 -32.34
CA VAL A 83 -3.57 28.22 -32.20
C VAL A 83 -4.77 29.17 -32.17
N THR A 84 -5.57 29.11 -33.24
CA THR A 84 -6.84 29.85 -33.36
C THR A 84 -7.96 29.29 -32.48
N ILE A 85 -7.78 28.10 -31.89
CA ILE A 85 -8.79 27.41 -31.07
C ILE A 85 -8.25 27.13 -29.66
N PRO A 86 -8.74 27.81 -28.61
CA PRO A 86 -8.15 27.77 -27.26
C PRO A 86 -8.06 26.35 -26.67
N GLN A 87 -8.96 25.45 -27.05
CA GLN A 87 -8.97 24.06 -26.58
C GLN A 87 -7.75 23.24 -27.04
N VAL A 88 -7.28 23.46 -28.27
CA VAL A 88 -6.11 22.76 -28.82
C VAL A 88 -4.83 23.28 -28.15
N ALA A 89 -4.78 24.57 -27.82
CA ALA A 89 -3.65 25.16 -27.12
C ALA A 89 -3.47 24.54 -25.72
N TYR A 90 -4.56 24.42 -24.95
CA TYR A 90 -4.49 23.76 -23.63
C TYR A 90 -4.09 22.30 -23.73
N ALA A 91 -4.57 21.56 -24.73
CA ALA A 91 -4.20 20.17 -24.94
C ALA A 91 -2.70 20.02 -25.25
N VAL A 92 -2.14 20.84 -26.14
CA VAL A 92 -0.72 20.79 -26.50
C VAL A 92 0.16 21.20 -25.31
N ILE A 93 -0.25 22.21 -24.55
CA ILE A 93 0.42 22.64 -23.32
C ILE A 93 0.42 21.50 -22.28
N ALA A 94 -0.74 20.87 -22.04
CA ALA A 94 -0.87 19.76 -21.11
C ALA A 94 -0.02 18.54 -21.53
N VAL A 95 -0.03 18.17 -22.81
CA VAL A 95 0.79 17.06 -23.35
C VAL A 95 2.28 17.38 -23.27
N SER A 96 2.69 18.63 -23.48
CA SER A 96 4.07 19.06 -23.33
C SER A 96 4.54 19.00 -21.87
N LEU A 97 3.70 19.42 -20.92
CA LEU A 97 3.98 19.30 -19.48
C LEU A 97 4.01 17.83 -19.04
N CYS A 98 3.12 16.99 -19.56
CA CYS A 98 3.12 15.56 -19.27
C CYS A 98 4.35 14.84 -19.86
N SER A 99 4.84 15.24 -21.03
CA SER A 99 5.97 14.55 -21.68
C SER A 99 7.33 14.94 -21.09
N LYS A 100 7.51 16.18 -20.64
CA LYS A 100 8.78 16.63 -20.03
C LYS A 100 8.78 16.71 -18.51
N GLY A 101 7.64 17.07 -17.93
CA GLY A 101 7.50 17.32 -16.50
C GLY A 101 7.15 16.09 -15.67
N LEU A 102 6.75 14.96 -16.26
CA LEU A 102 6.28 13.77 -15.53
C LEU A 102 7.41 12.78 -15.20
N CYS A 103 8.48 12.72 -16.00
CA CYS A 103 9.62 11.82 -15.77
C CYS A 103 10.42 12.17 -14.51
N TYR A 104 10.56 13.46 -14.18
CA TYR A 104 11.28 13.93 -12.99
C TYR A 104 10.52 13.66 -11.66
N PRO A 105 9.22 13.99 -11.51
CA PRO A 105 8.45 13.67 -10.31
C PRO A 105 8.14 12.19 -10.18
N LEU A 106 8.01 11.41 -11.28
CA LEU A 106 7.91 9.94 -11.18
C LEU A 106 9.19 9.33 -10.59
N GLY A 107 10.37 9.81 -11.00
CA GLY A 107 11.64 9.35 -10.45
C GLY A 107 11.75 9.65 -8.95
N ALA A 108 11.42 10.88 -8.54
CA ALA A 108 11.39 11.26 -7.12
C ALA A 108 10.35 10.48 -6.32
N ALA A 109 9.14 10.29 -6.85
CA ALA A 109 8.07 9.53 -6.22
C ALA A 109 8.43 8.05 -6.06
N CYS A 110 9.02 7.42 -7.09
CA CYS A 110 9.54 6.05 -7.01
C CYS A 110 10.67 5.91 -5.98
N HIS A 111 11.56 6.90 -5.88
CA HIS A 111 12.63 6.91 -4.88
C HIS A 111 12.08 7.02 -3.46
N ILE A 112 11.10 7.91 -3.23
CA ILE A 112 10.41 8.07 -1.95
C ILE A 112 9.61 6.80 -1.61
N ALA A 113 8.89 6.22 -2.57
CA ALA A 113 8.13 4.99 -2.38
C ALA A 113 9.07 3.81 -2.05
N ARG A 114 10.23 3.71 -2.69
CA ARG A 114 11.25 2.69 -2.39
C ARG A 114 11.83 2.86 -1.00
N LYS A 115 12.13 4.10 -0.59
CA LYS A 115 12.62 4.42 0.77
C LYS A 115 11.55 4.14 1.83
N MET A 116 10.30 4.47 1.57
CA MET A 116 9.17 4.19 2.46
C MET A 116 8.93 2.67 2.56
N LYS A 117 8.97 1.93 1.45
CA LYS A 117 8.89 0.46 1.44
C LYS A 117 10.02 -0.18 2.21
N HIS A 118 11.24 0.35 2.14
CA HIS A 118 12.37 -0.12 2.94
C HIS A 118 12.16 0.14 4.44
N HIS A 119 11.74 1.36 4.81
CA HIS A 119 11.37 1.68 6.20
C HIS A 119 10.22 0.82 6.73
N PHE A 120 9.23 0.50 5.89
CA PHE A 120 8.09 -0.33 6.25
C PHE A 120 8.48 -1.81 6.35
N LYS A 121 9.40 -2.30 5.50
CA LYS A 121 10.01 -3.63 5.64
C LYS A 121 10.87 -3.76 6.89
N SER A 122 11.60 -2.71 7.31
CA SER A 122 12.33 -2.71 8.59
C SER A 122 11.38 -2.68 9.80
N LYS A 123 10.15 -2.22 9.61
CA LYS A 123 9.04 -2.28 10.57
C LYS A 123 8.14 -3.51 10.37
N LYS A 124 8.60 -4.57 9.67
CA LYS A 124 7.87 -5.84 9.65
C LYS A 124 7.68 -6.22 11.12
N LEU A 125 6.44 -6.10 11.61
CA LEU A 125 6.11 -6.36 13.00
C LEU A 125 6.66 -7.76 13.29
N VAL A 126 7.62 -7.83 14.21
CA VAL A 126 8.05 -9.10 14.76
C VAL A 126 6.81 -9.57 15.52
N PHE A 127 6.03 -10.45 14.89
CA PHE A 127 4.99 -11.18 15.60
C PHE A 127 5.74 -11.94 16.69
N LYS A 128 5.65 -11.44 17.93
CA LYS A 128 6.07 -12.20 19.10
C LYS A 128 5.09 -13.36 19.18
N TYR A 129 5.54 -14.54 18.77
CA TYR A 129 4.77 -15.76 19.02
C TYR A 129 4.61 -15.88 20.53
N LEU A 130 3.38 -16.12 20.96
CA LEU A 130 3.06 -16.41 22.36
C LEU A 130 3.82 -17.69 22.72
N THR A 131 4.51 -17.70 23.86
CA THR A 131 5.12 -18.95 24.32
C THR A 131 4.02 -19.92 24.74
N GLU A 132 4.30 -21.22 24.75
CA GLU A 132 3.33 -22.25 25.15
C GLU A 132 2.81 -21.99 26.58
N GLU A 133 3.68 -21.49 27.46
CA GLU A 133 3.32 -21.12 28.82
C GLU A 133 2.37 -19.92 28.87
N GLU A 134 2.66 -18.87 28.10
CA GLU A 134 1.80 -17.68 28.00
C GLU A 134 0.42 -18.06 27.43
N TYR A 135 0.37 -18.98 26.45
CA TYR A 135 -0.87 -19.51 25.89
C TYR A 135 -1.68 -20.30 26.92
N ARG A 136 -1.03 -21.19 27.67
CA ARG A 136 -1.67 -22.00 28.71
C ARG A 136 -2.25 -21.14 29.82
N GLU A 137 -1.50 -20.15 30.31
CA GLU A 137 -1.97 -19.22 31.36
C GLU A 137 -3.17 -18.39 30.88
N GLN A 138 -3.13 -17.91 29.63
CA GLN A 138 -4.25 -17.19 29.05
C GLN A 138 -5.47 -18.12 28.90
N GLY A 139 -5.27 -19.36 28.47
CA GLY A 139 -6.34 -20.36 28.37
C GLY A 139 -6.99 -20.65 29.72
N GLU A 140 -6.19 -20.84 30.78
CA GLU A 140 -6.70 -21.10 32.14
C GLU A 140 -7.49 -19.91 32.68
N SER A 141 -6.95 -18.70 32.57
CA SER A 141 -7.60 -17.48 33.08
C SER A 141 -8.90 -17.15 32.33
N GLU A 142 -8.91 -17.27 31.00
CA GLU A 142 -10.10 -17.08 30.17
C GLU A 142 -11.16 -18.15 30.46
N THR A 143 -10.74 -19.41 30.65
CA THR A 143 -11.66 -20.51 31.00
C THR A 143 -12.31 -20.27 32.36
N ILE A 144 -11.54 -19.88 33.37
CA ILE A 144 -12.08 -19.55 34.71
C ILE A 144 -13.08 -18.40 34.61
N ARG A 145 -12.73 -17.33 33.88
CA ARG A 145 -13.60 -16.17 33.68
C ARG A 145 -14.91 -16.55 32.99
N ALA A 146 -14.84 -17.28 31.88
CA ALA A 146 -16.02 -17.70 31.12
C ALA A 146 -16.92 -18.65 31.93
N LEU A 147 -16.34 -19.54 32.74
CA LEU A 147 -17.10 -20.42 33.63
C LEU A 147 -17.82 -19.64 34.73
N GLU A 148 -17.21 -18.60 35.29
CA GLU A 148 -17.86 -17.77 36.30
C GLU A 148 -18.97 -16.90 35.71
N GLU A 149 -18.74 -16.35 34.51
CA GLU A 149 -19.78 -15.66 33.75
C GLU A 149 -20.96 -16.60 33.47
N LEU A 150 -20.69 -17.84 33.04
CA LEU A 150 -21.71 -18.85 32.83
C LEU A 150 -22.47 -19.17 34.12
N ARG A 151 -21.80 -19.30 35.26
CA ARG A 151 -22.48 -19.50 36.57
C ARG A 151 -23.37 -18.32 36.90
N SER A 152 -22.91 -17.10 36.69
CA SER A 152 -23.69 -15.88 36.96
C SER A 152 -24.93 -15.83 36.08
N PHE A 153 -24.80 -16.18 34.79
CA PHE A 153 -25.91 -16.26 33.85
C PHE A 153 -26.94 -17.32 34.27
N CYS A 154 -26.48 -18.52 34.65
CA CYS A 154 -27.37 -19.59 35.12
C CYS A 154 -28.10 -19.25 36.44
N ARG A 155 -27.59 -18.32 37.25
CA ARG A 155 -28.26 -17.81 38.46
C ARG A 155 -29.25 -16.69 38.17
N SER A 156 -29.20 -16.09 36.98
CA SER A 156 -30.10 -15.00 36.59
C SER A 156 -31.53 -15.50 36.36
N PRO A 157 -32.55 -14.67 36.62
CA PRO A 157 -33.95 -15.05 36.40
C PRO A 157 -34.31 -15.21 34.91
N ASP A 158 -33.47 -14.69 34.01
CA ASP A 158 -33.66 -14.75 32.56
C ASP A 158 -33.19 -16.09 31.95
N PHE A 159 -32.53 -16.94 32.74
CA PHE A 159 -32.03 -18.23 32.29
C PHE A 159 -33.14 -19.30 32.20
N PRO A 160 -33.33 -19.97 31.05
CA PRO A 160 -34.34 -21.01 30.89
C PRO A 160 -33.93 -22.35 31.55
N SER A 161 -33.90 -22.38 32.88
CA SER A 161 -33.42 -23.50 33.71
C SER A 161 -34.08 -24.84 33.38
N TRP A 162 -35.40 -24.88 33.17
CA TRP A 162 -36.12 -26.15 32.92
C TRP A 162 -35.80 -26.75 31.55
N ILE A 163 -35.58 -25.90 30.54
CA ILE A 163 -35.17 -26.33 29.20
C ILE A 163 -33.76 -26.91 29.25
N ALA A 164 -32.84 -26.23 29.94
CA ALA A 164 -31.47 -26.70 30.11
C ALA A 164 -31.43 -28.08 30.83
N VAL A 165 -32.14 -28.21 31.95
CA VAL A 165 -32.21 -29.46 32.73
C VAL A 165 -32.77 -30.62 31.91
N SER A 166 -33.77 -30.37 31.04
CA SER A 166 -34.37 -31.43 30.21
C SER A 166 -33.43 -32.00 29.15
N LYS A 167 -32.41 -31.24 28.73
CA LYS A 167 -31.48 -31.63 27.66
C LYS A 167 -30.18 -32.24 28.18
N LEU A 168 -29.88 -32.07 29.47
CA LEU A 168 -28.63 -32.51 30.07
C LEU A 168 -28.70 -33.99 30.47
N GLN A 169 -27.64 -34.73 30.15
CA GLN A 169 -27.50 -36.14 30.57
C GLN A 169 -27.34 -36.29 32.10
N ALA A 170 -26.70 -35.32 32.75
CA ALA A 170 -26.44 -35.31 34.20
C ALA A 170 -26.86 -33.98 34.85
N PRO A 171 -28.16 -33.75 35.09
CA PRO A 171 -28.66 -32.48 35.60
C PRO A 171 -28.17 -32.17 37.03
N HIS A 172 -27.89 -33.21 37.83
CA HIS A 172 -27.35 -33.07 39.18
C HIS A 172 -25.93 -32.48 39.20
N ARG A 173 -25.07 -32.87 38.25
CA ARG A 173 -23.72 -32.30 38.08
C ARG A 173 -23.78 -30.84 37.68
N PHE A 174 -24.69 -30.51 36.78
CA PHE A 174 -24.91 -29.12 36.35
C PHE A 174 -25.38 -28.23 37.51
N ALA A 175 -26.35 -28.69 38.31
CA ALA A 175 -26.79 -27.95 39.49
C ALA A 175 -25.64 -27.71 40.49
N ALA A 176 -24.82 -28.74 40.76
CA ALA A 176 -23.64 -28.60 41.62
C ALA A 176 -22.62 -27.59 41.06
N PHE A 177 -22.41 -27.57 39.74
CA PHE A 177 -21.55 -26.60 39.06
C PHE A 177 -22.06 -25.15 39.21
N VAL A 178 -23.37 -24.92 39.01
CA VAL A 178 -23.98 -23.58 39.19
C VAL A 178 -23.86 -23.10 40.65
N LEU A 179 -23.87 -24.02 41.61
CA LEU A 179 -23.64 -23.74 43.04
C LEU A 179 -22.16 -23.51 43.39
N GLY A 180 -21.24 -23.66 42.45
CA GLY A 180 -19.80 -23.37 42.64
C GLY A 180 -18.90 -24.60 42.72
N SER A 181 -19.43 -25.80 42.49
CA SER A 181 -18.57 -26.99 42.36
C SER A 181 -17.71 -26.91 41.08
N PRO A 182 -16.54 -27.58 41.05
CA PRO A 182 -15.74 -27.72 39.84
C PRO A 182 -16.54 -28.32 38.68
N HIS A 183 -16.24 -27.88 37.46
CA HIS A 183 -16.91 -28.36 36.24
C HIS A 183 -16.44 -29.78 35.85
N VAL A 184 -15.20 -30.13 36.21
CA VAL A 184 -14.60 -31.46 36.03
C VAL A 184 -14.58 -32.17 37.38
N SER A 185 -14.94 -33.45 37.39
CA SER A 185 -14.88 -34.28 38.59
C SER A 185 -13.46 -34.76 38.88
N ALA A 186 -13.12 -35.00 40.14
CA ALA A 186 -11.78 -35.47 40.52
C ALA A 186 -11.40 -36.81 39.86
N ALA A 187 -12.39 -37.67 39.57
CA ALA A 187 -12.17 -38.93 38.86
C ALA A 187 -11.78 -38.69 37.38
N GLU A 188 -12.41 -37.72 36.72
CA GLU A 188 -12.07 -37.33 35.34
C GLU A 188 -10.69 -36.69 35.28
N THR A 189 -10.35 -35.81 36.24
CA THR A 189 -8.99 -35.24 36.34
C THR A 189 -7.95 -36.34 36.54
N LYS A 190 -8.19 -37.29 37.45
CA LYS A 190 -7.27 -38.43 37.67
C LYS A 190 -7.11 -39.30 36.43
N ALA A 191 -8.20 -39.60 35.72
CA ALA A 191 -8.14 -40.38 34.48
C ALA A 191 -7.35 -39.64 33.38
N HIS A 192 -7.53 -38.32 33.27
CA HIS A 192 -6.74 -37.49 32.36
C HIS A 192 -5.25 -37.49 32.74
N ASP A 193 -4.92 -37.34 34.01
CA ASP A 193 -3.54 -37.37 34.49
C ASP A 193 -2.89 -38.75 34.30
N GLU A 194 -3.65 -39.85 34.40
CA GLU A 194 -3.14 -41.19 34.12
C GLU A 194 -2.86 -41.38 32.62
N GLN A 195 -3.68 -40.81 31.74
CA GLN A 195 -3.56 -40.98 30.29
C GLN A 195 -2.60 -39.98 29.62
N TYR A 196 -2.49 -38.77 30.16
CA TYR A 196 -1.75 -37.64 29.58
C TYR A 196 -0.75 -37.00 30.55
N GLY A 197 -0.56 -37.56 31.75
CA GLY A 197 0.41 -37.05 32.71
C GLY A 197 1.85 -37.26 32.29
N ILE A 198 2.77 -36.91 33.19
CA ILE A 198 4.23 -36.90 32.97
C ILE A 198 4.77 -38.24 32.44
N GLY A 199 4.14 -39.36 32.81
CA GLY A 199 4.51 -40.69 32.31
C GLY A 199 4.12 -40.96 30.85
N SER A 200 3.12 -40.26 30.32
CA SER A 200 2.64 -40.38 28.94
C SER A 200 3.55 -39.60 27.96
N PHE A 201 3.97 -38.39 28.35
CA PHE A 201 4.91 -37.56 27.58
C PHE A 201 6.23 -38.29 27.26
N PHE A 202 6.81 -38.99 28.25
CA PHE A 202 8.04 -39.76 28.05
C PHE A 202 7.85 -40.94 27.07
N LEU A 203 6.69 -41.60 27.13
CA LEU A 203 6.39 -42.75 26.27
C LEU A 203 6.11 -42.31 24.83
N GLU A 204 5.50 -41.14 24.66
CA GLU A 204 5.26 -40.50 23.36
C GLU A 204 6.57 -40.02 22.71
N GLU A 205 7.47 -39.40 23.48
CA GLU A 205 8.81 -39.00 23.00
C GLU A 205 9.61 -40.19 22.47
N GLN A 206 9.63 -41.32 23.20
CA GLN A 206 10.29 -42.54 22.74
C GLN A 206 9.66 -43.14 21.47
N LEU A 207 8.33 -43.05 21.32
CA LEU A 207 7.63 -43.50 20.11
C LEU A 207 8.00 -42.65 18.88
N PHE A 208 8.11 -41.32 19.05
CA PHE A 208 8.50 -40.42 17.97
C PHE A 208 9.99 -40.53 17.60
N GLU A 209 10.89 -40.69 18.58
CA GLU A 209 12.30 -40.99 18.32
C GLU A 209 12.47 -42.33 17.59
N THR A 210 11.76 -43.37 18.01
CA THR A 210 11.81 -44.69 17.35
C THR A 210 11.30 -44.59 15.90
N ARG A 211 10.21 -43.86 15.66
CA ARG A 211 9.66 -43.67 14.31
C ARG A 211 10.62 -42.92 13.38
N THR A 212 11.26 -41.86 13.88
CA THR A 212 12.27 -41.11 13.10
C THR A 212 13.50 -41.96 12.79
N GLN A 213 13.87 -42.87 13.67
CA GLN A 213 14.98 -43.80 13.45
C GLN A 213 14.67 -44.86 12.38
N PHE A 214 13.41 -45.35 12.30
CA PHE A 214 12.98 -46.26 11.23
C PHE A 214 12.85 -45.59 9.85
N GLU A 215 12.59 -44.28 9.79
CA GLU A 215 12.55 -43.52 8.53
C GLU A 215 13.95 -43.18 7.98
N GLN A 216 15.01 -43.34 8.79
CA GLN A 216 16.37 -42.92 8.44
C GLN A 216 17.26 -44.07 7.93
N ASP A 217 16.78 -45.32 7.97
CA ASP A 217 17.52 -46.53 7.53
C ASP A 217 17.18 -47.00 6.09
N GLU A 218 16.50 -46.18 5.26
CA GLU A 218 16.32 -46.42 3.82
C GLU A 218 17.38 -45.63 3.01
N PRO A 219 18.39 -46.28 2.41
CA PRO A 219 19.46 -45.57 1.68
C PRO A 219 19.06 -45.24 0.24
N ALA A 220 19.04 -43.93 -0.04
CA ALA A 220 19.43 -43.23 -1.27
C ALA A 220 19.06 -43.83 -2.65
N ASN A 221 18.28 -43.07 -3.45
CA ASN A 221 18.62 -42.88 -4.85
C ASN A 221 18.21 -41.52 -5.42
N SER A 222 19.05 -41.07 -6.35
CA SER A 222 19.33 -39.73 -6.88
C SER A 222 18.16 -38.95 -7.51
N VAL A 223 18.14 -37.64 -7.21
CA VAL A 223 17.43 -36.60 -7.97
C VAL A 223 18.18 -36.34 -9.29
N HIS A 224 17.49 -36.50 -10.42
CA HIS A 224 17.85 -35.94 -11.72
C HIS A 224 16.72 -34.97 -12.12
N GLU A 225 17.08 -33.72 -12.45
CA GLU A 225 16.17 -32.72 -13.02
C GLU A 225 15.99 -33.02 -14.51
N GLU A 226 14.74 -33.17 -14.97
CA GLU A 226 14.33 -32.89 -16.36
C GLU A 226 12.92 -32.27 -16.38
N ASP A 227 12.74 -31.39 -17.35
CA ASP A 227 11.64 -30.45 -17.58
C ASP A 227 10.33 -31.07 -18.12
N GLU A 228 9.30 -30.21 -18.11
CA GLU A 228 8.10 -30.13 -18.98
C GLU A 228 6.82 -30.96 -18.71
N GLU A 229 5.73 -30.19 -18.58
CA GLU A 229 4.34 -30.34 -19.05
C GLU A 229 3.73 -31.76 -19.20
N ASN A 230 2.61 -32.02 -18.52
CA ASN A 230 1.24 -31.98 -19.09
C ASN A 230 0.20 -32.54 -18.10
N GLU A 231 -1.03 -32.04 -18.27
CA GLU A 231 -2.28 -32.28 -17.58
C GLU A 231 -2.64 -33.78 -17.39
N ASN A 232 -3.21 -34.14 -16.23
CA ASN A 232 -4.49 -34.87 -16.16
C ASN A 232 -5.01 -35.00 -14.72
N GLU A 233 -6.33 -34.85 -14.61
CA GLU A 233 -7.19 -35.09 -13.46
C GLU A 233 -6.89 -36.40 -12.71
N MET A 234 -6.98 -36.38 -11.38
CA MET A 234 -8.01 -37.14 -10.65
C MET A 234 -7.86 -36.89 -9.13
N HIS A 235 -8.78 -36.12 -8.57
CA HIS A 235 -9.01 -36.05 -7.13
C HIS A 235 -9.29 -37.46 -6.59
N THR A 236 -8.35 -38.03 -5.83
CA THR A 236 -8.64 -39.18 -4.97
C THR A 236 -8.65 -38.70 -3.53
N GLN A 237 -9.87 -38.39 -3.07
CA GLN A 237 -10.20 -38.27 -1.66
C GLN A 237 -9.91 -39.61 -0.97
N ILE A 238 -9.02 -39.62 0.02
CA ILE A 238 -8.87 -40.76 0.92
C ILE A 238 -9.89 -40.56 2.06
N PRO A 239 -10.86 -41.48 2.24
CA PRO A 239 -11.92 -41.32 3.22
C PRO A 239 -11.41 -41.60 4.64
N PHE A 240 -11.82 -40.73 5.56
CA PHE A 240 -11.67 -40.89 7.01
C PHE A 240 -12.57 -42.06 7.47
N PRO A 241 -12.03 -43.11 8.14
CA PRO A 241 -12.86 -44.24 8.56
C PRO A 241 -13.73 -43.86 9.76
N TYR A 242 -15.04 -43.89 9.54
CA TYR A 242 -16.08 -43.82 10.55
C TYR A 242 -16.07 -45.07 11.44
N ALA A 243 -16.33 -44.85 12.73
CA ALA A 243 -16.54 -45.86 13.74
C ALA A 243 -17.76 -46.74 13.43
N THR A 244 -17.58 -48.06 13.45
CA THR A 244 -18.67 -49.05 13.63
C THR A 244 -17.95 -50.27 14.19
N GLU A 245 -18.15 -50.69 15.43
CA GLU A 245 -19.28 -51.39 16.05
C GLU A 245 -18.87 -51.51 17.55
N LEU A 246 -19.74 -51.52 18.55
CA LEU A 246 -20.58 -52.67 18.88
C LEU A 246 -21.65 -52.29 19.93
N LEU A 247 -22.83 -52.83 19.64
CA LEU A 247 -23.89 -53.33 20.54
C LEU A 247 -23.44 -53.68 21.97
#